data_AF-A0A9W7GQX2-F1
#
_entry.id   AF-A0A9W7GQX2-F1
#
_cell.length_a   1.000
_cell.length_b   1.000
_cell.length_c   1.000
_cell.angle_alpha   90.00
_cell.angle_beta   90.00
_cell.angle_gamma   90.00
#
_symmetry.space_group_name_H-M   'P 1'
#
loop_
_entity.id
_entity.type
_entity.pdbx_description
1 polymer ?
#
loop_
_entity_poly.entity_id
_entity_poly.type
_entity_poly.pdbx_seq_one_letter_code
_entity_poly.pdbx_strand_id
1 'polypeptide(L)'
;MNGMESRLSGWLNSTATLKEATQKYPWLEGMLFEIMLNKYGLASSTSATLKNMTEKDARKVGGNFANALIENMTPQTAVDAWVLTYPVLPELEEEYAWFRPMMNTIAIAIREKSFYGVRARAYIGAVVSFTDMISDAFMAYEFSRTGRGGTAQALLFLVLANVFCQSAIVYMQTRNTNKKTMAFEFLSVVTFTKPGFDAYRVANGMEQPSGVPLDPLKEMVCIKILEIVFEAIPGLVLQLVAFIKVKDKTAFAMVSIFISAASTAFTGSTIFFDIDTDPKVRRQNPTSSGIIPNSGRGGAFLSVLLICGLQVLAKAFATALLFVTDKSWLFYYICGDHALHIVYRIIRNDFIFFVPAPKVMSYLLFPIFRVATKVINDFTGTPLTRLRLFMGGCYYLFNLITSQVSVFVAVYLYNNYADVAEGERKISAETLWAGSIALAAAWLINFLYFARFVAVPRLRHTLWNTLTGRQCVQEYFLMGESDEHKFHIFSNNLLLWKSEIGEDVKAWTFKNWATWKQEEPEWFKEEMVPDEFKPKEVPQ
;
A
#
# COMPACT_ATOMS: atom_id res chain seq x y z
N MET A 1 11.72 14.42 -24.90
CA MET A 1 10.55 14.96 -25.65
C MET A 1 10.56 14.46 -27.09
N ASN A 2 11.65 14.63 -27.85
CA ASN A 2 11.74 14.28 -29.27
C ASN A 2 11.38 12.83 -29.63
N GLY A 3 11.67 11.85 -28.75
CA GLY A 3 11.32 10.45 -28.99
C GLY A 3 9.82 10.11 -28.85
N MET A 4 9.04 10.90 -28.10
CA MET A 4 7.60 10.67 -27.93
C MET A 4 6.81 11.28 -29.08
N GLU A 5 7.18 12.49 -29.51
CA GLU A 5 6.61 13.13 -30.71
C GLU A 5 6.80 12.24 -31.94
N SER A 6 8.03 11.75 -32.19
CA SER A 6 8.30 10.85 -33.32
C SER A 6 7.45 9.58 -33.31
N ARG A 7 7.19 8.98 -32.14
CA ARG A 7 6.32 7.80 -32.01
C ARG A 7 4.85 8.13 -32.24
N LEU A 8 4.39 9.30 -31.80
CA LEU A 8 3.04 9.79 -32.05
C LEU A 8 2.82 10.05 -33.54
N SER A 9 3.72 10.78 -34.19
CA SER A 9 3.65 11.04 -35.64
C SER A 9 3.66 9.72 -36.43
N GLY A 10 4.46 8.74 -36.01
CA GLY A 10 4.46 7.40 -36.60
C GLY A 10 3.12 6.67 -36.44
N TRP A 11 2.50 6.77 -35.27
CA TRP A 11 1.17 6.17 -35.00
C TRP A 11 0.05 6.86 -35.78
N LEU A 12 0.03 8.19 -35.86
CA LEU A 12 -0.97 8.94 -36.62
C LEU A 12 -0.92 8.62 -38.13
N ASN A 13 0.24 8.24 -38.64
CA ASN A 13 0.43 7.81 -40.03
C ASN A 13 0.14 6.32 -40.27
N SER A 14 -0.18 5.55 -39.23
CA SER A 14 -0.36 4.09 -39.34
C SER A 14 -1.69 3.66 -39.96
N THR A 15 -2.72 4.51 -39.88
CA THR A 15 -4.07 4.25 -40.43
C THR A 15 -4.50 5.39 -41.35
N ALA A 16 -5.16 5.03 -42.45
CA ALA A 16 -5.62 5.99 -43.46
C ALA A 16 -6.55 7.08 -42.88
N THR A 17 -7.43 6.70 -41.95
CA THR A 17 -8.40 7.61 -41.31
C THR A 17 -7.74 8.64 -40.39
N LEU A 18 -6.77 8.23 -39.57
CA LEU A 18 -6.03 9.16 -38.70
C LEU A 18 -5.14 10.10 -39.53
N LYS A 19 -4.55 9.58 -40.61
CA LYS A 19 -3.74 10.36 -41.54
C LYS A 19 -4.56 11.44 -42.24
N GLU A 20 -5.76 11.11 -42.72
CA GLU A 20 -6.69 12.06 -43.33
C GLU A 20 -7.09 13.17 -42.34
N ALA A 21 -7.44 12.81 -41.11
CA ALA A 21 -7.82 13.78 -40.07
C ALA A 21 -6.65 14.70 -39.68
N THR A 22 -5.43 14.17 -39.60
CA THR A 22 -4.24 14.96 -39.24
C THR A 22 -3.80 15.86 -40.40
N GLN A 23 -4.01 15.46 -41.65
CA GLN A 23 -3.78 16.31 -42.82
C GLN A 23 -4.78 17.46 -42.91
N LYS A 24 -6.06 17.20 -42.58
CA LYS A 24 -7.11 18.22 -42.55
C LYS A 24 -6.95 19.17 -41.35
N TYR A 25 -6.54 18.64 -40.20
CA TYR A 25 -6.36 19.37 -38.94
C TYR A 25 -4.97 19.13 -38.35
N PRO A 26 -3.93 19.86 -38.80
CA PRO A 26 -2.55 19.67 -38.32
C PRO A 26 -2.38 19.86 -36.81
N TRP A 27 -3.24 20.67 -36.18
CA TRP A 27 -3.22 20.92 -34.74
C TRP A 27 -3.64 19.71 -33.89
N LEU A 28 -4.25 18.68 -34.48
CA LEU A 28 -4.71 17.46 -33.78
C LEU A 28 -3.54 16.70 -33.13
N GLU A 29 -2.38 16.69 -33.81
CA GLU A 29 -1.16 16.07 -33.29
C GLU A 29 -0.69 16.74 -31.99
N GLY A 30 -0.70 18.08 -31.95
CA GLY A 30 -0.35 18.83 -30.75
C GLY A 30 -1.30 18.58 -29.57
N MET A 31 -2.59 18.42 -29.84
CA MET A 31 -3.59 18.08 -28.81
C MET A 31 -3.35 16.68 -28.24
N LEU A 32 -3.20 15.67 -29.11
CA LEU A 32 -2.97 14.28 -28.70
C LEU A 32 -1.62 14.11 -27.99
N PHE A 33 -0.63 14.89 -28.37
CA PHE A 33 0.65 14.93 -27.68
C PHE A 33 0.51 15.38 -26.23
N GLU A 34 -0.20 16.47 -25.96
CA GLU A 34 -0.42 16.96 -24.59
C GLU A 34 -1.31 16.02 -23.76
N ILE A 35 -2.31 15.39 -24.41
CA ILE A 35 -3.12 14.32 -23.80
C ILE A 35 -2.22 13.16 -23.33
N MET A 36 -1.28 12.71 -24.17
CA MET A 36 -0.37 11.61 -23.83
C MET A 36 0.74 12.02 -22.86
N LEU A 37 1.18 13.28 -22.88
CA LEU A 37 2.07 13.84 -21.86
C LEU A 37 1.40 13.82 -20.48
N ASN A 38 0.08 14.03 -20.43
CA ASN A 38 -0.74 13.98 -19.22
C ASN A 38 -0.12 14.78 -18.06
N LYS A 39 0.33 16.01 -18.34
CA LYS A 39 0.91 16.93 -17.36
C LYS A 39 -0.18 17.85 -16.81
N TYR A 40 -0.21 18.02 -15.50
CA TYR A 40 -1.14 18.91 -14.83
C TYR A 40 -0.66 20.36 -14.91
N GLY A 41 -1.58 21.26 -15.18
CA GLY A 41 -1.35 22.70 -15.22
C GLY A 41 -2.59 23.46 -14.77
N LEU A 42 -2.41 24.77 -14.52
CA LEU A 42 -3.52 25.68 -14.29
C LEU A 42 -4.47 25.63 -15.48
N ALA A 43 -5.77 25.45 -15.19
CA ALA A 43 -6.81 25.41 -16.21
C ALA A 43 -6.73 26.65 -17.09
N SER A 44 -6.42 26.46 -18.37
CA SER A 44 -6.35 27.54 -19.35
C SER A 44 -7.57 27.50 -20.26
N SER A 45 -8.43 28.51 -20.21
CA SER A 45 -9.63 28.58 -21.06
C SER A 45 -9.28 28.98 -22.50
N THR A 46 -9.87 28.30 -23.48
CA THR A 46 -9.83 28.67 -24.91
C THR A 46 -11.22 28.48 -25.51
N SER A 47 -11.71 29.48 -26.24
CA SER A 47 -13.00 29.44 -26.95
C SER A 47 -12.84 29.19 -28.46
N ALA A 48 -11.72 28.58 -28.88
CA ALA A 48 -11.45 28.30 -30.28
C ALA A 48 -12.41 27.24 -30.83
N THR A 49 -12.88 27.46 -32.06
CA THR A 49 -13.73 26.53 -32.82
C THR A 49 -12.91 25.84 -33.91
N LEU A 50 -13.46 24.81 -34.56
CA LEU A 50 -12.74 23.99 -35.55
C LEU A 50 -12.13 24.81 -36.70
N LYS A 51 -12.73 25.95 -37.04
CA LYS A 51 -12.28 26.87 -38.10
C LYS A 51 -11.11 27.77 -37.73
N ASN A 52 -10.95 28.11 -36.44
CA ASN A 52 -10.00 29.13 -35.97
C ASN A 52 -8.99 28.57 -34.96
N MET A 53 -8.80 27.25 -34.93
CA MET A 53 -7.94 26.59 -33.96
C MET A 53 -6.45 26.70 -34.34
N THR A 54 -5.65 27.22 -33.41
CA THR A 54 -4.19 27.24 -33.53
C THR A 54 -3.57 26.02 -32.84
N GLU A 55 -2.33 25.66 -33.20
CA GLU A 55 -1.59 24.59 -32.52
C GLU A 55 -1.42 24.88 -31.02
N LYS A 56 -1.23 26.15 -30.64
CA LYS A 56 -1.10 26.56 -29.24
C LYS A 56 -2.39 26.34 -28.45
N ASP A 57 -3.55 26.56 -29.07
CA ASP A 57 -4.84 26.31 -28.44
C ASP A 57 -5.15 24.81 -28.38
N ALA A 58 -4.79 24.05 -29.41
CA ALA A 58 -4.89 22.59 -29.40
C ALA A 58 -4.07 21.93 -28.28
N ARG A 59 -2.84 22.40 -28.05
CA ARG A 59 -2.02 21.97 -26.92
C ARG A 59 -2.66 22.30 -25.57
N LYS A 60 -3.28 23.48 -25.42
CA LYS A 60 -4.02 23.83 -24.19
C LYS A 60 -5.23 22.93 -23.96
N VAL A 61 -6.04 22.70 -25.00
CA VAL A 61 -7.21 21.81 -24.96
C VAL A 61 -6.78 20.40 -24.53
N GLY A 62 -5.72 19.87 -25.15
CA GLY A 62 -5.16 18.56 -24.81
C GLY A 62 -4.58 18.50 -23.39
N GLY A 63 -3.86 19.53 -22.94
CA GLY A 63 -3.28 19.60 -21.59
C GLY A 63 -4.33 19.61 -20.48
N ASN A 64 -5.50 20.22 -20.72
CA ASN A 64 -6.59 20.24 -19.75
C ASN A 64 -7.37 18.92 -19.65
N PHE A 65 -7.14 17.95 -20.54
CA PHE A 65 -7.73 16.62 -20.45
C PHE A 65 -7.33 15.89 -19.15
N ALA A 66 -6.11 16.11 -18.69
CA ALA A 66 -5.61 15.56 -17.44
C ALA A 66 -6.44 16.02 -16.22
N ASN A 67 -6.87 17.30 -16.20
CA ASN A 67 -7.71 17.85 -15.13
C ASN A 67 -9.11 17.23 -15.14
N ALA A 68 -9.72 17.09 -16.32
CA ALA A 68 -11.02 16.46 -16.47
C ALA A 68 -11.02 14.99 -15.98
N LEU A 69 -9.91 14.26 -16.20
CA LEU A 69 -9.74 12.88 -15.70
C LEU A 69 -9.63 12.77 -14.17
N ILE A 70 -9.17 13.83 -13.49
CA ILE A 70 -9.13 13.89 -12.02
C ILE A 70 -10.50 14.22 -11.46
N GLU A 71 -11.16 15.24 -12.02
CA GLU A 71 -12.41 15.79 -11.47
C GLU A 71 -13.57 14.80 -11.57
N ASN A 72 -13.53 13.88 -12.55
CA ASN A 72 -14.64 13.00 -12.85
C ASN A 72 -14.44 11.56 -12.35
N MET A 73 -15.54 10.97 -11.86
CA MET A 73 -15.55 9.64 -11.24
C MET A 73 -15.27 8.50 -12.24
N THR A 74 -15.62 8.66 -13.53
CA THR A 74 -15.38 7.66 -14.58
C THR A 74 -14.61 8.27 -15.76
N PRO A 75 -13.78 7.47 -16.48
CA PRO A 75 -13.10 7.94 -17.69
C PRO A 75 -14.08 8.49 -18.74
N GLN A 76 -15.25 7.87 -18.88
CA GLN A 76 -16.27 8.29 -19.83
C GLN A 76 -16.85 9.66 -19.47
N THR A 77 -17.22 9.85 -18.19
CA THR A 77 -17.69 11.15 -17.69
C THR A 77 -16.61 12.22 -17.79
N ALA A 78 -15.34 11.86 -17.63
CA ALA A 78 -14.22 12.79 -17.84
C ALA A 78 -14.13 13.25 -19.29
N VAL A 79 -14.26 12.31 -20.24
CA VAL A 79 -14.31 12.64 -21.67
C VAL A 79 -15.52 13.50 -21.98
N ASP A 80 -16.71 13.16 -21.46
CA ASP A 80 -17.93 13.98 -21.60
C ASP A 80 -17.71 15.42 -21.13
N ALA A 81 -17.22 15.58 -19.89
CA ALA A 81 -16.99 16.90 -19.30
C ALA A 81 -15.95 17.71 -20.10
N TRP A 82 -14.87 17.05 -20.55
CA TRP A 82 -13.84 17.68 -21.36
C TRP A 82 -14.37 18.12 -22.73
N VAL A 83 -15.13 17.26 -23.41
CA VAL A 83 -15.77 17.57 -24.70
C VAL A 83 -16.73 18.75 -24.57
N LEU A 84 -17.55 18.78 -23.53
CA LEU A 84 -18.48 19.88 -23.26
C LEU A 84 -17.78 21.20 -22.90
N THR A 85 -16.55 21.15 -22.41
CA THR A 85 -15.78 22.34 -22.02
C THR A 85 -15.23 23.11 -23.23
N TYR A 86 -14.92 22.42 -24.33
CA TYR A 86 -14.28 23.03 -25.50
C TYR A 86 -15.15 22.90 -26.76
N PRO A 87 -15.65 24.01 -27.33
CA PRO A 87 -16.58 23.99 -28.48
C PRO A 87 -16.08 23.23 -29.72
N VAL A 88 -14.76 23.10 -29.89
CA VAL A 88 -14.16 22.37 -31.02
C VAL A 88 -14.34 20.85 -30.94
N LEU A 89 -14.50 20.29 -29.74
CA LEU A 89 -14.52 18.83 -29.56
C LEU A 89 -15.86 18.19 -29.99
N PRO A 90 -17.04 18.79 -29.72
CA PRO A 90 -18.30 18.34 -30.31
C PRO A 90 -18.29 18.37 -31.84
N GLU A 91 -17.76 19.45 -32.45
CA GLU A 91 -17.64 19.55 -33.92
C GLU A 91 -16.75 18.43 -34.49
N LEU A 92 -15.67 18.09 -33.79
CA LEU A 92 -14.76 17.00 -34.16
C LEU A 92 -15.41 15.61 -33.99
N GLU A 93 -16.25 15.42 -32.96
CA GLU A 93 -17.01 14.18 -32.74
C GLU A 93 -18.09 13.95 -33.79
N GLU A 94 -18.76 15.03 -34.24
CA GLU A 94 -19.73 14.97 -35.32
C GLU A 94 -19.07 14.60 -36.65
N GLU A 95 -17.87 15.13 -36.93
CA GLU A 95 -17.15 14.81 -38.16
C GLU A 95 -16.49 13.41 -38.12
N TYR A 96 -15.99 12.98 -36.96
CA TYR A 96 -15.26 11.74 -36.80
C TYR A 96 -15.83 10.85 -35.70
N ALA A 97 -16.70 9.91 -36.08
CA ALA A 97 -17.33 8.96 -35.15
C ALA A 97 -16.35 8.11 -34.32
N TRP A 98 -15.11 7.93 -34.79
CA TRP A 98 -14.06 7.17 -34.07
C TRP A 98 -13.41 7.96 -32.92
N PHE A 99 -13.56 9.29 -32.88
CA PHE A 99 -12.88 10.14 -31.90
C PHE A 99 -13.29 9.80 -30.47
N ARG A 100 -14.59 9.70 -30.21
CA ARG A 100 -15.12 9.41 -28.88
C ARG A 100 -14.69 8.04 -28.33
N PRO A 101 -14.82 6.92 -29.07
CA PRO A 101 -14.28 5.63 -28.65
C PRO A 101 -12.75 5.65 -28.39
N MET A 102 -11.99 6.35 -29.23
CA MET A 102 -10.55 6.50 -29.05
C MET A 102 -10.23 7.23 -27.75
N MET A 103 -10.85 8.39 -27.52
CA MET A 103 -10.62 9.19 -26.32
C MET A 103 -11.04 8.46 -25.05
N ASN A 104 -12.13 7.69 -25.06
CA ASN A 104 -12.52 6.83 -23.94
C ASN A 104 -11.44 5.76 -23.65
N THR A 105 -10.86 5.15 -24.69
CA THR A 105 -9.80 4.15 -24.55
C THR A 105 -8.52 4.76 -24.01
N ILE A 106 -8.14 5.94 -24.52
CA ILE A 106 -7.00 6.73 -24.03
C ILE A 106 -7.22 7.14 -22.58
N ALA A 107 -8.42 7.60 -22.20
CA ALA A 107 -8.79 7.96 -20.84
C ALA A 107 -8.62 6.78 -19.86
N ILE A 108 -9.09 5.58 -20.26
CA ILE A 108 -8.92 4.35 -19.49
C ILE A 108 -7.44 4.04 -19.34
N ALA A 109 -6.67 4.02 -20.44
CA ALA A 109 -5.25 3.68 -20.43
C ALA A 109 -4.41 4.69 -19.62
N ILE A 110 -4.69 5.99 -19.75
CA ILE A 110 -4.05 7.05 -18.96
C ILE A 110 -4.37 6.83 -17.49
N ARG A 111 -5.63 6.58 -17.11
CA ARG A 111 -6.02 6.39 -15.71
C ARG A 111 -5.49 5.09 -15.10
N GLU A 112 -5.34 4.05 -15.91
CA GLU A 112 -4.67 2.82 -15.50
C GLU A 112 -3.17 3.03 -15.26
N LYS A 113 -2.54 3.92 -16.04
CA LYS A 113 -1.12 4.28 -15.91
C LYS A 113 -0.86 5.50 -15.02
N SER A 114 -1.86 6.25 -14.59
CA SER A 114 -1.62 7.55 -13.95
C SER A 114 -1.09 7.35 -12.54
N PHE A 115 0.21 7.61 -12.40
CA PHE A 115 0.92 7.65 -11.13
C PHE A 115 0.38 8.72 -10.17
N TYR A 116 -0.56 9.58 -10.58
CA TYR A 116 -1.06 10.69 -9.75
C TYR A 116 -1.65 10.23 -8.42
N GLY A 117 -2.49 9.19 -8.42
CA GLY A 117 -3.08 8.69 -7.17
C GLY A 117 -2.02 8.21 -6.18
N VAL A 118 -1.02 7.48 -6.69
CA VAL A 118 0.11 7.00 -5.88
C VAL A 118 0.98 8.17 -5.43
N ARG A 119 1.27 9.16 -6.29
CA ARG A 119 2.00 10.39 -5.97
C ARG A 119 1.33 11.19 -4.85
N ALA A 120 0.03 11.44 -5.00
CA ALA A 120 -0.75 12.19 -4.01
C ALA A 120 -0.72 11.46 -2.66
N ARG A 121 -0.95 10.14 -2.64
CA ARG A 121 -0.89 9.34 -1.41
C ARG A 121 0.52 9.28 -0.81
N ALA A 122 1.57 9.21 -1.64
CA ALA A 122 2.95 9.22 -1.16
C ALA A 122 3.29 10.56 -0.46
N TYR A 123 2.97 11.69 -1.09
CA TYR A 123 3.22 13.01 -0.48
C TYR A 123 2.32 13.29 0.74
N ILE A 124 1.03 12.98 0.66
CA ILE A 124 0.12 13.08 1.84
C ILE A 124 0.66 12.19 2.95
N GLY A 125 1.07 10.95 2.63
CA GLY A 125 1.66 10.03 3.58
C GLY A 125 2.94 10.54 4.23
N ALA A 126 3.77 11.31 3.51
CA ALA A 126 4.94 11.97 4.09
C ALA A 126 4.57 13.13 5.00
N VAL A 127 3.60 13.97 4.61
CA VAL A 127 3.08 15.07 5.45
C VAL A 127 2.46 14.54 6.74
N VAL A 128 1.71 13.44 6.63
CA VAL A 128 1.13 12.73 7.78
C VAL A 128 2.24 12.22 8.71
N SER A 129 3.29 11.57 8.20
CA SER A 129 4.44 11.14 9.02
C SER A 129 5.14 12.32 9.73
N PHE A 130 5.31 13.47 9.07
CA PHE A 130 5.87 14.67 9.72
C PHE A 130 4.95 15.24 10.80
N THR A 131 3.63 15.19 10.58
CA THR A 131 2.64 15.65 11.54
C THR A 131 2.63 14.77 12.78
N ASP A 132 2.73 13.45 12.60
CA ASP A 132 2.86 12.48 13.69
C ASP A 132 4.11 12.76 14.52
N MET A 133 5.28 12.90 13.88
CA MET A 133 6.54 13.24 14.57
C MET A 133 6.40 14.50 15.45
N ILE A 134 5.76 15.56 14.93
CA ILE A 134 5.53 16.80 15.69
C ILE A 134 4.57 16.55 16.86
N SER A 135 3.49 15.80 16.62
CA SER A 135 2.50 15.48 17.65
C SER A 135 3.10 14.61 18.76
N ASP A 136 3.95 13.65 18.45
CA ASP A 136 4.62 12.79 19.43
C ASP A 136 5.66 13.56 20.24
N ALA A 137 6.44 14.46 19.62
CA ALA A 137 7.34 15.35 20.35
C ALA A 137 6.58 16.26 21.32
N PHE A 138 5.44 16.80 20.89
CA PHE A 138 4.57 17.60 21.74
C PHE A 138 4.00 16.77 22.91
N MET A 139 3.50 15.57 22.65
CA MET A 139 2.94 14.69 23.69
C MET A 139 4.01 14.26 24.70
N ALA A 140 5.24 13.95 24.24
CA ALA A 140 6.36 13.64 25.12
C ALA A 140 6.72 14.84 26.03
N TYR A 141 6.72 16.06 25.48
CA TYR A 141 6.90 17.28 26.26
C TYR A 141 5.78 17.48 27.30
N GLU A 142 4.52 17.34 26.88
CA GLU A 142 3.37 17.53 27.76
C GLU A 142 3.33 16.50 28.89
N PHE A 143 3.65 15.22 28.61
CA PHE A 143 3.77 14.20 29.64
C PHE A 143 4.93 14.46 30.60
N SER A 144 6.05 15.00 30.11
CA SER A 144 7.16 15.40 30.98
C SER A 144 6.77 16.54 31.92
N ARG A 145 6.04 17.54 31.41
CA ARG A 145 5.58 18.70 32.18
C ARG A 145 4.51 18.35 33.21
N THR A 146 3.62 17.40 32.89
CA THR A 146 2.50 16.99 33.75
C THR A 146 2.88 15.93 34.80
N GLY A 147 4.17 15.70 35.05
CA GLY A 147 4.66 14.73 36.05
C GLY A 147 4.55 13.27 35.61
N ARG A 148 4.26 13.00 34.33
CA ARG A 148 4.12 11.66 33.74
C ARG A 148 5.41 11.23 33.03
N GLY A 149 6.55 11.45 33.67
CA GLY A 149 7.87 11.19 33.10
C GLY A 149 8.05 9.76 32.57
N GLY A 150 7.44 8.76 33.21
CA GLY A 150 7.48 7.37 32.74
C GLY A 150 6.82 7.16 31.37
N THR A 151 5.68 7.81 31.10
CA THR A 151 5.01 7.74 29.79
C THR A 151 5.82 8.47 28.72
N ALA A 152 6.41 9.62 29.06
CA ALA A 152 7.29 10.36 28.15
C ALA A 152 8.54 9.54 27.78
N GLN A 153 9.17 8.88 28.75
CA GLN A 153 10.31 7.97 28.51
C GLN A 153 9.91 6.79 27.64
N ALA A 154 8.71 6.22 27.84
CA ALA A 154 8.21 5.14 27.01
C ALA A 154 8.00 5.59 25.55
N LEU A 155 7.41 6.76 25.30
CA LEU A 155 7.27 7.31 23.95
C LEU A 155 8.64 7.53 23.29
N LEU A 156 9.60 8.12 24.00
CA LEU A 156 10.95 8.32 23.48
C LEU A 156 11.62 6.98 23.12
N PHE A 157 11.44 5.95 23.95
CA PHE A 157 11.94 4.61 23.66
C PHE A 157 11.35 4.03 22.37
N LEU A 158 10.05 4.22 22.12
CA LEU A 158 9.39 3.76 20.89
C LEU A 158 9.97 4.44 19.63
N VAL A 159 10.18 5.77 19.70
CA VAL A 159 10.83 6.54 18.63
C VAL A 159 12.24 6.01 18.36
N LEU A 160 13.04 5.82 19.41
CA LEU A 160 14.41 5.28 19.27
C LEU A 160 14.41 3.84 18.70
N ALA A 161 13.45 3.01 19.09
CA ALA A 161 13.30 1.66 18.56
C ALA A 161 12.94 1.67 17.06
N ASN A 162 12.05 2.58 16.64
CA ASN A 162 11.73 2.77 15.23
C ASN A 162 12.96 3.24 14.43
N VAL A 163 13.66 4.27 14.90
CA VAL A 163 14.91 4.76 14.27
C VAL A 163 15.95 3.64 14.14
N PHE A 164 16.13 2.82 15.18
CA PHE A 164 17.05 1.68 15.15
C PHE A 164 16.64 0.64 14.09
N CYS A 165 15.36 0.26 14.03
CA CYS A 165 14.89 -0.72 13.07
C CYS A 165 14.96 -0.22 11.62
N GLN A 166 14.58 1.03 11.37
CA GLN A 166 14.71 1.66 10.05
C GLN A 166 16.18 1.75 9.61
N SER A 167 17.07 2.11 10.54
CA SER A 167 18.52 2.15 10.31
C SER A 167 19.09 0.78 9.91
N ALA A 168 18.59 -0.31 10.51
CA ALA A 168 18.98 -1.67 10.12
C ALA A 168 18.52 -2.02 8.69
N ILE A 169 17.32 -1.60 8.28
CA ILE A 169 16.84 -1.77 6.90
C ILE A 169 17.71 -0.98 5.93
N VAL A 170 17.99 0.30 6.23
CA VAL A 170 18.85 1.16 5.43
C VAL A 170 20.24 0.54 5.26
N TYR A 171 20.83 0.02 6.34
CA TYR A 171 22.11 -0.69 6.28
C TYR A 171 22.04 -1.88 5.34
N MET A 172 21.04 -2.75 5.48
CA MET A 172 20.90 -3.93 4.63
C MET A 172 20.74 -3.57 3.15
N GLN A 173 20.07 -2.46 2.84
CA GLN A 173 19.88 -1.98 1.47
C GLN A 173 21.13 -1.31 0.89
N THR A 174 21.88 -0.58 1.71
CA THR A 174 23.03 0.24 1.25
C THR A 174 24.40 -0.40 1.51
N ARG A 175 24.47 -1.59 2.12
CA ARG A 175 25.74 -2.28 2.42
C ARG A 175 26.62 -2.54 1.19
N ASN A 176 26.02 -2.63 0.01
CA ASN A 176 26.70 -2.87 -1.27
C ASN A 176 26.83 -1.58 -2.11
N THR A 177 26.45 -0.42 -1.59
CA THR A 177 26.53 0.87 -2.29
C THR A 177 27.71 1.70 -1.78
N ASN A 178 27.89 2.91 -2.32
CA ASN A 178 28.97 3.80 -1.88
C ASN A 178 28.69 4.35 -0.47
N LYS A 179 29.76 4.67 0.28
CA LYS A 179 29.67 5.17 1.67
C LYS A 179 28.89 6.48 1.81
N LYS A 180 28.88 7.34 0.78
CA LYS A 180 28.14 8.61 0.81
C LYS A 180 26.63 8.40 0.76
N THR A 181 26.18 7.49 -0.11
CA THR A 181 24.77 7.08 -0.22
C THR A 181 24.31 6.45 1.09
N MET A 182 25.09 5.51 1.64
CA MET A 182 24.79 4.92 2.94
C MET A 182 24.65 6.01 4.03
N ALA A 183 25.63 6.92 4.16
CA ALA A 183 25.57 7.99 5.15
C ALA A 183 24.37 8.92 4.97
N PHE A 184 23.99 9.22 3.72
CA PHE A 184 22.81 10.04 3.41
C PHE A 184 21.51 9.34 3.82
N GLU A 185 21.34 8.05 3.50
CA GLU A 185 20.14 7.31 3.91
C GLU A 185 20.05 7.22 5.44
N PHE A 186 21.15 6.95 6.14
CA PHE A 186 21.18 6.94 7.61
C PHE A 186 20.81 8.31 8.19
N LEU A 187 21.41 9.38 7.65
CA LEU A 187 21.09 10.74 8.08
C LEU A 187 19.60 11.01 7.92
N SER A 188 19.02 10.62 6.79
CA SER A 188 17.61 10.85 6.49
C SER A 188 16.66 10.16 7.48
N VAL A 189 17.04 8.99 8.02
CA VAL A 189 16.29 8.30 9.08
C VAL A 189 16.42 9.04 10.41
N VAL A 190 17.64 9.38 10.82
CA VAL A 190 17.89 10.06 12.11
C VAL A 190 17.29 11.46 12.15
N THR A 191 17.22 12.16 11.02
CA THR A 191 16.56 13.47 10.90
C THR A 191 15.07 13.37 10.57
N PHE A 192 14.48 12.16 10.55
CA PHE A 192 13.07 11.91 10.24
C PHE A 192 12.60 12.40 8.86
N THR A 193 13.53 12.66 7.94
CA THR A 193 13.23 13.15 6.57
C THR A 193 13.05 12.02 5.55
N LYS A 194 13.37 10.77 5.91
CA LYS A 194 13.27 9.58 5.06
C LYS A 194 11.89 9.43 4.39
N PRO A 195 10.74 9.63 5.08
CA PRO A 195 9.43 9.56 4.43
C PRO A 195 9.27 10.52 3.25
N GLY A 196 9.86 11.72 3.33
CA GLY A 196 9.85 12.70 2.25
C GLY A 196 10.70 12.28 1.05
N PHE A 197 11.90 11.77 1.29
CA PHE A 197 12.77 11.27 0.22
C PHE A 197 12.21 10.02 -0.47
N ASP A 198 11.62 9.10 0.28
CA ASP A 198 10.98 7.91 -0.25
C ASP A 198 9.73 8.27 -1.06
N ALA A 199 8.89 9.17 -0.54
CA ALA A 199 7.74 9.68 -1.28
C ALA A 199 8.18 10.35 -2.60
N TYR A 200 9.26 11.14 -2.59
CA TYR A 200 9.82 11.74 -3.79
C TYR A 200 10.31 10.69 -4.80
N ARG A 201 11.02 9.65 -4.34
CA ARG A 201 11.51 8.54 -5.21
C ARG A 201 10.37 7.78 -5.86
N VAL A 202 9.38 7.38 -5.07
CA VAL A 202 8.20 6.65 -5.55
C VAL A 202 7.37 7.52 -6.47
N ALA A 203 7.13 8.78 -6.10
CA ALA A 203 6.36 9.72 -6.90
C ALA A 203 6.99 9.96 -8.29
N ASN A 204 8.31 10.08 -8.35
CA ASN A 204 9.02 10.33 -9.60
C ASN A 204 9.40 9.05 -10.36
N GLY A 205 9.09 7.87 -9.83
CA GLY A 205 9.41 6.59 -10.47
C GLY A 205 10.92 6.39 -10.64
N MET A 206 11.72 6.87 -9.69
CA MET A 206 13.18 6.75 -9.77
C MET A 206 13.59 5.28 -9.58
N GLU A 207 14.52 4.80 -10.39
CA GLU A 207 15.12 3.49 -10.16
C GLU A 207 16.15 3.56 -9.02
N GLN A 208 16.33 2.43 -8.32
CA GLN A 208 17.34 2.36 -7.27
C GLN A 208 18.73 2.19 -7.88
N PRO A 209 19.78 2.71 -7.21
CA PRO A 209 21.16 2.43 -7.58
C PRO A 209 21.47 0.93 -7.66
N SER A 210 22.44 0.56 -8.49
CA SER A 210 22.91 -0.82 -8.56
C SER A 210 23.39 -1.33 -7.19
N GLY A 211 23.02 -2.57 -6.87
CA GLY A 211 23.34 -3.20 -5.58
C GLY A 211 22.31 -3.01 -4.46
N VAL A 212 21.22 -2.26 -4.71
CA VAL A 212 20.09 -2.12 -3.78
C VAL A 212 19.04 -3.21 -4.06
N PRO A 213 18.66 -4.03 -3.06
CA PRO A 213 17.81 -5.21 -3.28
C PRO A 213 16.31 -4.91 -3.41
N LEU A 214 15.83 -3.82 -2.81
CA LEU A 214 14.41 -3.46 -2.81
C LEU A 214 14.16 -2.26 -3.72
N ASP A 215 13.13 -2.36 -4.56
CA ASP A 215 12.63 -1.20 -5.32
C ASP A 215 12.09 -0.10 -4.37
N PRO A 216 11.97 1.17 -4.82
CA PRO A 216 11.62 2.27 -3.92
C PRO A 216 10.27 2.11 -3.24
N LEU A 217 9.29 1.50 -3.93
CA LEU A 217 7.95 1.28 -3.36
C LEU A 217 8.02 0.26 -2.23
N LYS A 218 8.71 -0.86 -2.43
CA LYS A 218 8.91 -1.88 -1.39
C LYS A 218 9.71 -1.35 -0.21
N GLU A 219 10.76 -0.57 -0.46
CA GLU A 219 11.52 0.10 0.61
C GLU A 219 10.60 0.99 1.44
N MET A 220 9.85 1.91 0.79
CA MET A 220 8.92 2.81 1.48
C MET A 220 7.87 2.05 2.30
N VAL A 221 7.32 0.96 1.73
CA VAL A 221 6.36 0.09 2.43
C VAL A 221 7.02 -0.57 3.65
N CYS A 222 8.24 -1.07 3.54
CA CYS A 222 8.97 -1.67 4.66
C CYS A 222 9.21 -0.66 5.79
N ILE A 223 9.65 0.57 5.47
CA ILE A 223 9.83 1.64 6.47
C ILE A 223 8.49 1.96 7.14
N LYS A 224 7.41 2.18 6.38
CA LYS A 224 6.08 2.47 6.94
C LYS A 224 5.51 1.34 7.81
N ILE A 225 5.81 0.08 7.49
CA ILE A 225 5.46 -1.07 8.35
C ILE A 225 6.17 -0.98 9.70
N LEU A 226 7.47 -0.61 9.71
CA LEU A 226 8.22 -0.43 10.95
C LEU A 226 7.68 0.74 11.77
N GLU A 227 7.35 1.86 11.13
CA GLU A 227 6.71 3.02 11.78
C GLU A 227 5.42 2.59 12.49
N ILE A 228 4.54 1.84 11.81
CA ILE A 228 3.28 1.36 12.38
C ILE A 228 3.52 0.49 13.62
N VAL A 229 4.46 -0.47 13.53
CA VAL A 229 4.65 -1.52 14.56
C VAL A 229 5.42 -1.00 15.77
N PHE A 230 6.47 -0.20 15.56
CA PHE A 230 7.37 0.22 16.64
C PHE A 230 7.00 1.57 17.26
N GLU A 231 6.27 2.43 16.55
CA GLU A 231 5.98 3.79 17.01
C GLU A 231 4.47 4.08 17.05
N ALA A 232 3.77 4.00 15.92
CA ALA A 232 2.41 4.53 15.81
C ALA A 232 1.40 3.75 16.67
N ILE A 233 1.36 2.41 16.57
CA ILE A 233 0.43 1.59 17.37
C ILE A 233 0.75 1.67 18.87
N PRO A 234 1.99 1.41 19.32
CA PRO A 234 2.30 1.47 20.74
C PRO A 234 2.15 2.89 21.31
N GLY A 235 2.52 3.92 20.54
CA GLY A 235 2.35 5.33 20.90
C GLY A 235 0.88 5.69 21.11
N LEU A 236 0.01 5.31 20.17
CA LEU A 236 -1.45 5.50 20.29
C LEU A 236 -2.01 4.81 21.54
N VAL A 237 -1.59 3.56 21.83
CA VAL A 237 -2.02 2.85 23.04
C VAL A 237 -1.56 3.57 24.31
N LEU A 238 -0.32 4.07 24.35
CA LEU A 238 0.18 4.82 25.51
C LEU A 238 -0.56 6.15 25.71
N GLN A 239 -0.84 6.88 24.62
CA GLN A 239 -1.66 8.10 24.66
C GLN A 239 -3.07 7.80 25.19
N LEU A 240 -3.68 6.69 24.77
CA LEU A 240 -4.98 6.24 25.26
C LEU A 240 -4.95 5.82 26.74
N VAL A 241 -3.93 5.09 27.18
CA VAL A 241 -3.74 4.74 28.61
C VAL A 241 -3.64 6.00 29.45
N ALA A 242 -2.81 6.96 29.00
CA ALA A 242 -2.66 8.24 29.66
C ALA A 242 -3.99 9.00 29.70
N PHE A 243 -4.74 9.00 28.60
CA PHE A 243 -6.05 9.65 28.51
C PHE A 243 -7.09 9.00 29.42
N ILE A 244 -7.19 7.67 29.48
CA ILE A 244 -8.13 6.92 30.33
C ILE A 244 -7.91 7.23 31.82
N LYS A 245 -6.66 7.43 32.24
CA LYS A 245 -6.31 7.72 33.65
C LYS A 245 -6.56 9.16 34.10
N VAL A 246 -6.52 10.16 33.21
CA VAL A 246 -6.73 11.58 33.62
C VAL A 246 -8.15 11.77 34.16
N LYS A 247 -8.31 12.54 35.24
CA LYS A 247 -9.63 12.94 35.76
C LYS A 247 -10.42 13.80 34.77
N ASP A 248 -9.81 14.90 34.32
CA ASP A 248 -10.40 15.87 33.39
C ASP A 248 -9.92 15.63 31.96
N LYS A 249 -10.80 15.04 31.15
CA LYS A 249 -10.51 14.77 29.74
C LYS A 249 -10.50 16.08 28.96
N THR A 250 -9.42 16.37 28.26
CA THR A 250 -9.31 17.59 27.42
C THR A 250 -9.69 17.29 25.98
N ALA A 251 -10.35 18.26 25.31
CA ALA A 251 -10.65 18.16 23.89
C ALA A 251 -9.38 17.98 23.04
N PHE A 252 -8.30 18.66 23.44
CA PHE A 252 -7.00 18.56 22.78
C PHE A 252 -6.44 17.12 22.77
N ALA A 253 -6.47 16.41 23.91
CA ALA A 253 -5.98 15.04 23.97
C ALA A 253 -6.81 14.09 23.09
N MET A 254 -8.13 14.29 23.01
CA MET A 254 -9.00 13.52 22.12
C MET A 254 -8.68 13.76 20.65
N VAL A 255 -8.41 15.01 20.25
CA VAL A 255 -8.00 15.37 18.89
C VAL A 255 -6.66 14.71 18.54
N SER A 256 -5.68 14.73 19.46
CA SER A 256 -4.38 14.09 19.25
C SER A 256 -4.50 12.58 19.01
N ILE A 257 -5.27 11.88 19.86
CA ILE A 257 -5.56 10.44 19.70
C ILE A 257 -6.24 10.16 18.36
N PHE A 258 -7.19 11.01 17.95
CA PHE A 258 -7.87 10.84 16.67
C PHE A 258 -6.92 11.03 15.49
N ILE A 259 -6.04 12.04 15.52
CA ILE A 259 -5.02 12.28 14.48
C ILE A 259 -4.07 11.08 14.38
N SER A 260 -3.55 10.60 15.51
CA SER A 260 -2.65 9.43 15.54
C SER A 260 -3.32 8.16 14.99
N ALA A 261 -4.58 7.90 15.36
CA ALA A 261 -5.36 6.79 14.82
C ALA A 261 -5.64 6.94 13.31
N ALA A 262 -6.00 8.15 12.86
CA ALA A 262 -6.26 8.46 11.47
C ALA A 262 -4.99 8.34 10.60
N SER A 263 -3.84 8.78 11.11
CA SER A 263 -2.54 8.62 10.47
C SER A 263 -2.17 7.14 10.29
N THR A 264 -2.30 6.35 11.36
CA THR A 264 -2.05 4.90 11.34
C THR A 264 -2.95 4.21 10.31
N ALA A 265 -4.24 4.57 10.29
CA ALA A 265 -5.21 4.04 9.34
C ALA A 265 -4.92 4.47 7.89
N PHE A 266 -4.52 5.73 7.69
CA PHE A 266 -4.12 6.25 6.38
C PHE A 266 -2.91 5.48 5.82
N THR A 267 -1.91 5.24 6.66
CA THR A 267 -0.72 4.47 6.28
C THR A 267 -1.08 3.03 5.93
N GLY A 268 -1.84 2.32 6.78
CA GLY A 268 -2.26 0.94 6.53
C GLY A 268 -3.16 0.77 5.29
N SER A 269 -4.05 1.74 5.04
CA SER A 269 -4.92 1.75 3.85
C SER A 269 -4.15 2.06 2.56
N THR A 270 -3.18 2.98 2.62
CA THR A 270 -2.34 3.37 1.48
C THR A 270 -1.45 2.22 1.03
N ILE A 271 -0.77 1.54 1.96
CA ILE A 271 0.08 0.38 1.63
C ILE A 271 -0.75 -0.68 0.90
N PHE A 272 -1.92 -1.04 1.43
CA PHE A 272 -2.81 -2.00 0.79
C PHE A 272 -3.24 -1.53 -0.60
N PHE A 273 -3.72 -0.31 -0.69
CA PHE A 273 -4.31 0.22 -1.92
C PHE A 273 -3.27 0.33 -3.03
N ASP A 274 -2.06 0.79 -2.73
CA ASP A 274 -0.98 0.91 -3.71
C ASP A 274 -0.54 -0.47 -4.21
N ILE A 275 -0.34 -1.44 -3.30
CA ILE A 275 0.01 -2.82 -3.68
C ILE A 275 -1.11 -3.48 -4.50
N ASP A 276 -2.37 -3.33 -4.09
CA ASP A 276 -3.49 -4.00 -4.76
C ASP A 276 -3.84 -3.32 -6.11
N THR A 277 -3.55 -2.04 -6.30
CA THR A 277 -3.79 -1.32 -7.55
C THR A 277 -2.62 -1.30 -8.51
N ASP A 278 -1.43 -1.72 -8.07
CA ASP A 278 -0.23 -1.80 -8.91
C ASP A 278 -0.43 -2.80 -10.08
N PRO A 279 -0.23 -2.35 -11.35
CA PRO A 279 -0.41 -3.20 -12.52
C PRO A 279 0.55 -4.39 -12.57
N LYS A 280 1.80 -4.25 -12.12
CA LYS A 280 2.78 -5.34 -12.09
C LYS A 280 2.36 -6.40 -11.09
N VAL A 281 1.94 -5.99 -9.89
CA VAL A 281 1.46 -6.91 -8.85
C VAL A 281 0.20 -7.64 -9.30
N ARG A 282 -0.72 -6.97 -10.00
CA ARG A 282 -1.93 -7.61 -10.56
C ARG A 282 -1.64 -8.65 -11.63
N ARG A 283 -0.64 -8.38 -12.48
CA ARG A 283 -0.20 -9.34 -13.52
C ARG A 283 0.52 -10.53 -12.94
N GLN A 284 1.37 -10.31 -11.94
CA GLN A 284 2.10 -11.37 -11.24
C GLN A 284 1.17 -12.24 -10.39
N ASN A 285 0.13 -11.65 -9.78
CA ASN A 285 -0.74 -12.32 -8.81
C ASN A 285 -2.24 -12.19 -9.16
N PRO A 286 -2.71 -12.61 -10.34
CA PRO A 286 -4.06 -12.31 -10.82
C PRO A 286 -5.18 -12.97 -10.00
N THR A 287 -4.86 -14.04 -9.27
CA THR A 287 -5.80 -14.80 -8.41
C THR A 287 -5.95 -14.21 -7.01
N SER A 288 -5.04 -13.31 -6.60
CA SER A 288 -5.00 -12.79 -5.23
C SER A 288 -5.00 -11.26 -5.16
N SER A 289 -4.42 -10.58 -6.14
CA SER A 289 -4.30 -9.12 -6.19
C SER A 289 -5.33 -8.50 -7.12
N GLY A 290 -5.69 -7.24 -6.86
CA GLY A 290 -6.67 -6.49 -7.64
C GLY A 290 -8.10 -6.65 -7.12
N ILE A 291 -8.27 -6.85 -5.81
CA ILE A 291 -9.60 -6.88 -5.19
C ILE A 291 -10.28 -5.50 -5.25
N ILE A 292 -9.50 -4.42 -5.39
CA ILE A 292 -9.98 -3.07 -5.65
C ILE A 292 -10.35 -2.93 -7.13
N PRO A 293 -11.55 -2.42 -7.46
CA PRO A 293 -11.99 -2.28 -8.84
C PRO A 293 -11.19 -1.22 -9.61
N ASN A 294 -11.28 -1.27 -10.94
CA ASN A 294 -10.64 -0.26 -11.81
C ASN A 294 -11.39 1.07 -11.80
N SER A 295 -12.72 1.05 -11.62
CA SER A 295 -13.57 2.23 -11.46
C SER A 295 -13.88 2.50 -9.99
N GLY A 296 -14.25 3.74 -9.64
CA GLY A 296 -14.67 4.08 -8.27
C GLY A 296 -13.55 4.00 -7.21
N ARG A 297 -12.29 4.07 -7.64
CA ARG A 297 -11.09 3.92 -6.79
C ARG A 297 -11.06 4.82 -5.55
N GLY A 298 -11.56 6.05 -5.66
CA GLY A 298 -11.66 6.97 -4.51
C GLY A 298 -12.59 6.46 -3.41
N GLY A 299 -13.78 5.99 -3.79
CA GLY A 299 -14.74 5.38 -2.84
C GLY A 299 -14.22 4.07 -2.26
N ALA A 300 -13.55 3.25 -3.07
CA ALA A 300 -12.89 2.04 -2.60
C ALA A 300 -11.79 2.35 -1.56
N PHE A 301 -10.96 3.37 -1.81
CA PHE A 301 -9.94 3.83 -0.87
C PHE A 301 -10.57 4.33 0.43
N LEU A 302 -11.63 5.14 0.36
CA LEU A 302 -12.34 5.62 1.55
C LEU A 302 -12.93 4.47 2.37
N SER A 303 -13.50 3.46 1.73
CA SER A 303 -14.02 2.28 2.44
C SER A 303 -12.91 1.53 3.18
N VAL A 304 -11.76 1.31 2.53
CA VAL A 304 -10.57 0.70 3.19
C VAL A 304 -10.07 1.59 4.33
N LEU A 305 -9.96 2.90 4.13
CA LEU A 305 -9.53 3.85 5.16
C LEU A 305 -10.45 3.78 6.38
N LEU A 306 -11.77 3.66 6.17
CA LEU A 306 -12.74 3.50 7.24
C LEU A 306 -12.63 2.13 7.94
N ILE A 307 -12.36 1.03 7.21
CA ILE A 307 -12.08 -0.28 7.83
C ILE A 307 -10.88 -0.12 8.78
N CYS A 308 -9.80 0.48 8.28
CA CYS A 308 -8.59 0.69 9.05
C CYS A 308 -8.81 1.61 10.26
N GLY A 309 -9.46 2.75 10.07
CA GLY A 309 -9.67 3.74 11.13
C GLY A 309 -10.54 3.20 12.27
N LEU A 310 -11.65 2.57 11.93
CA LEU A 310 -12.55 1.98 12.92
C LEU A 310 -11.89 0.83 13.68
N GLN A 311 -11.11 -0.01 13.00
CA GLN A 311 -10.34 -1.08 13.63
C GLN A 311 -9.25 -0.52 14.57
N VAL A 312 -8.49 0.50 14.14
CA VAL A 312 -7.40 1.10 14.93
C VAL A 312 -7.97 1.69 16.21
N LEU A 313 -9.05 2.47 16.12
CA LEU A 313 -9.71 3.06 17.28
C LEU A 313 -10.22 1.97 18.24
N ALA A 314 -10.96 0.99 17.73
CA ALA A 314 -11.54 -0.06 18.56
C ALA A 314 -10.45 -0.89 19.27
N LYS A 315 -9.43 -1.33 18.53
CA LYS A 315 -8.39 -2.20 19.07
C LYS A 315 -7.43 -1.46 20.01
N ALA A 316 -7.03 -0.24 19.67
CA ALA A 316 -6.18 0.56 20.54
C ALA A 316 -6.89 0.90 21.85
N PHE A 317 -8.18 1.24 21.78
CA PHE A 317 -8.98 1.50 22.97
C PHE A 317 -9.12 0.24 23.85
N ALA A 318 -9.46 -0.91 23.26
CA ALA A 318 -9.54 -2.18 23.99
C ALA A 318 -8.22 -2.57 24.66
N THR A 319 -7.10 -2.39 23.96
CA THR A 319 -5.75 -2.64 24.48
C THR A 319 -5.44 -1.73 25.66
N ALA A 320 -5.78 -0.43 25.55
CA ALA A 320 -5.57 0.54 26.62
C ALA A 320 -6.45 0.27 27.85
N LEU A 321 -7.72 -0.13 27.66
CA LEU A 321 -8.61 -0.54 28.75
C LEU A 321 -8.04 -1.75 29.50
N LEU A 322 -7.57 -2.77 28.78
CA LEU A 322 -6.99 -3.96 29.39
C LEU A 322 -5.68 -3.63 30.11
N PHE A 323 -4.84 -2.74 29.55
CA PHE A 323 -3.62 -2.25 30.21
C PHE A 323 -3.93 -1.54 31.54
N VAL A 324 -4.97 -0.70 31.57
CA VAL A 324 -5.40 0.00 32.78
C VAL A 324 -6.01 -0.96 33.80
N THR A 325 -6.69 -2.01 33.34
CA THR A 325 -7.30 -3.03 34.19
C THR A 325 -6.26 -3.91 34.86
N ASP A 326 -5.46 -4.63 34.06
CA ASP A 326 -4.38 -5.49 34.54
C ASP A 326 -3.37 -5.75 33.41
N LYS A 327 -2.11 -5.36 33.66
CA LYS A 327 -1.01 -5.51 32.67
C LYS A 327 -0.68 -6.97 32.37
N SER A 328 -0.84 -7.86 33.34
CA SER A 328 -0.60 -9.30 33.19
C SER A 328 -1.67 -9.93 32.29
N TRP A 329 -2.94 -9.52 32.43
CA TRP A 329 -4.01 -9.98 31.56
C TRP A 329 -3.80 -9.55 30.12
N LEU A 330 -3.35 -8.32 29.91
CA LEU A 330 -2.94 -7.85 28.58
C LEU A 330 -1.81 -8.71 28.01
N PHE A 331 -0.79 -8.99 28.82
CA PHE A 331 0.33 -9.84 28.41
C PHE A 331 -0.13 -11.24 28.00
N TYR A 332 -0.96 -11.91 28.82
CA TYR A 332 -1.50 -13.22 28.50
C TYR A 332 -2.36 -13.21 27.24
N TYR A 333 -3.19 -12.18 27.06
CA TYR A 333 -4.02 -12.03 25.87
C TYR A 333 -3.15 -11.90 24.60
N ILE A 334 -2.19 -10.97 24.59
CA ILE A 334 -1.30 -10.76 23.43
C ILE A 334 -0.49 -12.03 23.14
N CYS A 335 0.14 -12.62 24.15
CA CYS A 335 0.96 -13.82 23.97
C CYS A 335 0.14 -15.02 23.51
N GLY A 336 -1.05 -15.25 24.10
CA GLY A 336 -1.93 -16.35 23.71
C GLY A 336 -2.44 -16.21 22.27
N ASP A 337 -2.86 -15.02 21.88
CA ASP A 337 -3.37 -14.74 20.54
C ASP A 337 -2.27 -14.85 19.46
N HIS A 338 -1.06 -14.37 19.77
CA HIS A 338 0.10 -14.55 18.87
C HIS A 338 0.56 -16.01 18.79
N ALA A 339 0.56 -16.73 19.92
CA ALA A 339 0.89 -18.16 19.94
C ALA A 339 -0.11 -18.95 19.09
N LEU A 340 -1.40 -18.65 19.19
CA LEU A 340 -2.44 -19.26 18.35
C LEU A 340 -2.16 -19.04 16.85
N HIS A 341 -1.80 -17.82 16.44
CA HIS A 341 -1.43 -17.52 15.06
C HIS A 341 -0.22 -18.33 14.60
N ILE A 342 0.85 -18.36 15.40
CA ILE A 342 2.09 -19.06 15.03
C ILE A 342 1.85 -20.56 14.95
N VAL A 343 1.15 -21.15 15.92
CA VAL A 343 0.78 -22.58 15.91
C VAL A 343 -0.07 -22.92 14.69
N TYR A 344 -1.05 -22.07 14.35
CA TYR A 344 -1.85 -22.23 13.13
C TYR A 344 -0.95 -22.29 11.87
N ARG A 345 0.05 -21.42 11.74
CA ARG A 345 0.99 -21.43 10.61
C ARG A 345 1.88 -22.66 10.60
N ILE A 346 2.34 -23.13 11.76
CA ILE A 346 3.16 -24.35 11.87
C ILE A 346 2.36 -25.58 11.43
N ILE A 347 1.13 -25.75 11.93
CA ILE A 347 0.24 -26.88 11.57
C ILE A 347 -0.03 -26.91 10.06
N ARG A 348 -0.15 -25.74 9.43
CA ARG A 348 -0.38 -25.60 7.98
C ARG A 348 0.90 -25.71 7.14
N ASN A 349 2.06 -25.96 7.75
CA ASN A 349 3.37 -25.97 7.12
C ASN A 349 3.67 -24.68 6.34
N ASP A 350 3.24 -23.53 6.89
CA ASP A 350 3.29 -22.22 6.26
C ASP A 350 4.10 -21.22 7.09
N PHE A 351 5.27 -21.70 7.53
CA PHE A 351 6.15 -21.04 8.50
C PHE A 351 7.53 -20.61 7.95
N ILE A 352 7.60 -20.39 6.64
CA ILE A 352 8.82 -19.89 5.96
C ILE A 352 8.66 -18.40 5.68
N PHE A 353 9.73 -17.63 5.88
CA PHE A 353 9.81 -16.25 5.42
C PHE A 353 9.91 -16.21 3.89
N PHE A 354 8.96 -15.55 3.23
CA PHE A 354 8.75 -15.69 1.79
C PHE A 354 9.78 -14.97 0.92
N VAL A 355 10.52 -13.99 1.47
CA VAL A 355 11.59 -13.30 0.75
C VAL A 355 12.80 -14.25 0.63
N PRO A 356 13.49 -14.28 -0.52
CA PRO A 356 14.71 -15.05 -0.69
C PRO A 356 15.74 -14.74 0.40
N ALA A 357 16.09 -15.76 1.19
CA ALA A 357 17.09 -15.66 2.25
C ALA A 357 17.72 -17.04 2.50
N PRO A 358 18.95 -17.10 3.04
CA PRO A 358 19.54 -18.36 3.49
C PRO A 358 18.65 -19.07 4.50
N LYS A 359 18.67 -20.41 4.49
CA LYS A 359 17.78 -21.27 5.31
C LYS A 359 17.68 -20.83 6.77
N VAL A 360 18.82 -20.63 7.43
CA VAL A 360 18.87 -20.21 8.84
C VAL A 360 18.19 -18.85 9.04
N MET A 361 18.48 -17.88 8.17
CA MET A 361 17.89 -16.55 8.22
C MET A 361 16.37 -16.59 8.00
N SER A 362 15.88 -17.44 7.10
CA SER A 362 14.43 -17.58 6.86
C SER A 362 13.67 -18.05 8.09
N TYR A 363 14.23 -18.98 8.87
CA TYR A 363 13.63 -19.43 10.12
C TYR A 363 13.71 -18.37 11.23
N LEU A 364 14.80 -17.59 11.29
CA LEU A 364 14.94 -16.49 12.26
C LEU A 364 14.00 -15.32 11.98
N LEU A 365 13.80 -14.96 10.71
CA LEU A 365 12.93 -13.85 10.31
C LEU A 365 11.45 -14.22 10.34
N PHE A 366 11.11 -15.52 10.22
CA PHE A 366 9.73 -15.99 10.26
C PHE A 366 8.93 -15.46 11.48
N PRO A 367 9.32 -15.70 12.74
CA PRO A 367 8.52 -15.26 13.88
C PRO A 367 8.39 -13.73 13.94
N ILE A 368 9.46 -12.99 13.63
CA ILE A 368 9.46 -11.52 13.61
C ILE A 368 8.42 -11.00 12.59
N PHE A 369 8.47 -11.53 11.37
CA PHE A 369 7.53 -11.16 10.31
C PHE A 369 6.08 -11.50 10.68
N ARG A 370 5.84 -12.66 11.31
CA ARG A 370 4.49 -13.07 11.71
C ARG A 370 3.93 -12.22 12.85
N VAL A 371 4.76 -11.88 13.83
CA VAL A 371 4.37 -10.95 14.90
C VAL A 371 4.03 -9.59 14.32
N ALA A 372 4.91 -9.01 13.48
CA ALA A 372 4.66 -7.72 12.86
C ALA A 372 3.37 -7.70 12.02
N THR A 373 3.17 -8.72 11.17
CA THR A 373 1.95 -8.84 10.34
C THR A 373 0.69 -8.99 11.21
N LYS A 374 0.78 -9.76 12.29
CA LYS A 374 -0.33 -9.98 13.23
C LYS A 374 -0.69 -8.70 13.97
N VAL A 375 0.29 -7.97 14.50
CA VAL A 375 0.10 -6.65 15.13
C VAL A 375 -0.56 -5.68 14.16
N ILE A 376 -0.06 -5.60 12.92
CA ILE A 376 -0.67 -4.76 11.88
C ILE A 376 -2.13 -5.17 11.67
N ASN A 377 -2.43 -6.46 11.55
CA ASN A 377 -3.81 -6.90 11.33
C ASN A 377 -4.74 -6.66 12.51
N ASP A 378 -4.25 -6.86 13.74
CA ASP A 378 -5.05 -6.66 14.95
C ASP A 378 -5.54 -5.24 15.04
N PHE A 379 -4.64 -4.28 14.81
CA PHE A 379 -4.93 -2.86 14.93
C PHE A 379 -5.50 -2.26 13.66
N THR A 380 -5.00 -2.59 12.48
CA THR A 380 -5.49 -1.96 11.24
C THR A 380 -6.56 -2.76 10.52
N GLY A 381 -6.62 -4.08 10.67
CA GLY A 381 -7.55 -4.92 9.91
C GLY A 381 -7.42 -4.74 8.40
N THR A 382 -6.25 -4.28 7.94
CA THR A 382 -6.01 -3.93 6.53
C THR A 382 -6.24 -5.16 5.64
N PRO A 383 -6.98 -5.05 4.53
CA PRO A 383 -7.18 -6.18 3.62
C PRO A 383 -5.89 -6.68 2.97
N LEU A 384 -4.74 -6.03 3.16
CA LEU A 384 -3.43 -6.54 2.70
C LEU A 384 -3.10 -7.90 3.33
N THR A 385 -3.37 -8.08 4.61
CA THR A 385 -2.98 -9.28 5.37
C THR A 385 -3.78 -10.52 4.93
N ARG A 386 -4.88 -10.34 4.19
CA ARG A 386 -5.64 -11.42 3.55
C ARG A 386 -4.82 -12.24 2.56
N LEU A 387 -3.77 -11.63 1.97
CA LEU A 387 -2.96 -12.32 0.98
C LEU A 387 -2.22 -13.52 1.63
N ARG A 388 -2.01 -14.56 0.82
CA ARG A 388 -1.58 -15.90 1.27
C ARG A 388 -0.21 -15.92 1.94
N LEU A 389 0.71 -15.09 1.46
CA LEU A 389 2.06 -14.93 2.03
C LEU A 389 2.05 -14.24 3.40
N PHE A 390 1.03 -13.40 3.68
CA PHE A 390 0.76 -12.82 4.98
C PHE A 390 -0.10 -13.80 5.82
N MET A 391 -1.31 -13.44 6.25
CA MET A 391 -2.10 -14.29 7.16
C MET A 391 -2.95 -15.32 6.42
N GLY A 392 -3.33 -15.04 5.17
CA GLY A 392 -4.29 -15.82 4.40
C GLY A 392 -5.74 -15.52 4.79
N GLY A 393 -6.69 -15.78 3.88
CA GLY A 393 -8.06 -15.31 3.99
C GLY A 393 -8.80 -15.80 5.24
N CYS A 394 -8.84 -17.12 5.46
CA CYS A 394 -9.56 -17.70 6.60
C CYS A 394 -9.07 -17.18 7.97
N TYR A 395 -7.75 -17.12 8.18
CA TYR A 395 -7.20 -16.62 9.44
C TYR A 395 -7.35 -15.10 9.55
N TYR A 396 -7.25 -14.35 8.44
CA TYR A 396 -7.58 -12.93 8.41
C TYR A 396 -9.00 -12.67 8.91
N LEU A 397 -10.00 -13.37 8.38
CA LEU A 397 -11.39 -13.20 8.80
C LEU A 397 -11.60 -13.61 10.26
N PHE A 398 -11.04 -14.75 10.67
CA PHE A 398 -11.05 -15.20 12.07
C PHE A 398 -10.48 -14.12 13.00
N ASN A 399 -9.34 -13.54 12.64
CA ASN A 399 -8.67 -12.51 13.42
C ASN A 399 -9.51 -11.23 13.54
N LEU A 400 -10.19 -10.82 12.46
CA LEU A 400 -11.08 -9.66 12.52
C LEU A 400 -12.22 -9.91 13.51
N ILE A 401 -12.83 -11.10 13.47
CA ILE A 401 -13.92 -11.47 14.39
C ILE A 401 -13.43 -11.49 15.84
N THR A 402 -12.31 -12.17 16.13
CA THR A 402 -11.77 -12.23 17.50
C THR A 402 -11.31 -10.87 17.99
N SER A 403 -10.80 -10.01 17.10
CA SER A 403 -10.46 -8.64 17.45
C SER A 403 -11.70 -7.83 17.87
N GLN A 404 -12.81 -7.93 17.13
CA GLN A 404 -14.06 -7.27 17.50
C GLN A 404 -14.62 -7.80 18.83
N VAL A 405 -14.60 -9.12 19.05
CA VAL A 405 -15.00 -9.72 20.33
C VAL A 405 -14.12 -9.21 21.49
N SER A 406 -12.80 -9.07 21.26
CA SER A 406 -11.88 -8.61 22.29
C SER A 406 -12.19 -7.19 22.81
N VAL A 407 -12.82 -6.34 21.99
CA VAL A 407 -13.24 -4.99 22.40
C VAL A 407 -14.29 -5.07 23.51
N PHE A 408 -15.33 -5.89 23.29
CA PHE A 408 -16.39 -6.08 24.28
C PHE A 408 -15.89 -6.76 25.55
N VAL A 409 -14.98 -7.73 25.42
CA VAL A 409 -14.33 -8.37 26.57
C VAL A 409 -13.53 -7.34 27.37
N ALA A 410 -12.73 -6.48 26.72
CA ALA A 410 -11.96 -5.45 27.41
C ALA A 410 -12.85 -4.44 28.15
N VAL A 411 -13.98 -4.03 27.56
CA VAL A 411 -14.97 -3.15 28.22
C VAL A 411 -15.58 -3.84 29.44
N TYR A 412 -15.97 -5.11 29.31
CA TYR A 412 -16.49 -5.89 30.42
C TYR A 412 -15.47 -5.97 31.55
N LEU A 413 -14.22 -6.35 31.25
CA LEU A 413 -13.17 -6.50 32.25
C LEU A 413 -12.85 -5.17 32.95
N TYR A 414 -12.75 -4.08 32.19
CA TYR A 414 -12.48 -2.76 32.76
C TYR A 414 -13.59 -2.29 33.73
N ASN A 415 -14.85 -2.46 33.34
CA ASN A 415 -15.97 -2.05 34.20
C ASN A 415 -15.99 -2.82 35.52
N ASN A 416 -15.74 -4.13 35.47
CA ASN A 416 -15.84 -5.01 36.65
C ASN A 416 -14.58 -5.06 37.52
N TYR A 417 -13.39 -4.89 36.94
CA TYR A 417 -12.12 -5.20 37.63
C TYR A 417 -11.09 -4.06 37.64
N ALA A 418 -11.23 -2.99 36.85
CA ALA A 418 -10.21 -1.95 36.89
C ALA A 418 -10.26 -1.19 38.23
N ASP A 419 -9.13 -0.97 38.86
CA ASP A 419 -9.05 -0.15 40.07
C ASP A 419 -8.74 1.30 39.70
N VAL A 420 -9.44 2.25 40.34
CA VAL A 420 -9.24 3.68 40.12
C VAL A 420 -8.35 4.21 41.23
N ALA A 421 -7.15 4.67 40.88
CA ALA A 421 -6.26 5.31 41.84
C ALA A 421 -6.86 6.63 42.35
N GLU A 422 -6.40 7.08 43.53
CA GLU A 422 -6.84 8.35 44.12
C GLU A 422 -6.56 9.51 43.15
N GLY A 423 -7.61 10.28 42.82
CA GLY A 423 -7.53 11.38 41.86
C GLY A 423 -7.80 11.02 40.40
N GLU A 424 -7.99 9.74 40.06
CA GLU A 424 -8.43 9.31 38.72
C GLU A 424 -9.97 9.14 38.67
N ARG A 425 -10.56 9.10 37.46
CA ARG A 425 -11.99 8.82 37.26
C ARG A 425 -12.19 7.84 36.12
N LYS A 426 -12.88 6.74 36.42
CA LYS A 426 -13.36 5.77 35.43
C LYS A 426 -14.28 6.44 34.41
N ILE A 427 -14.11 6.09 33.13
CA ILE A 427 -15.13 6.33 32.11
C ILE A 427 -16.39 5.54 32.49
N SER A 428 -17.57 6.14 32.32
CA SER A 428 -18.83 5.48 32.65
C SER A 428 -19.05 4.24 31.79
N ALA A 429 -19.61 3.20 32.39
CA ALA A 429 -19.90 1.94 31.70
C ALA A 429 -20.84 2.17 30.50
N GLU A 430 -21.84 3.03 30.65
CA GLU A 430 -22.77 3.41 29.57
C GLU A 430 -22.04 3.97 28.35
N THR A 431 -21.12 4.93 28.55
CA THR A 431 -20.34 5.51 27.45
C THR A 431 -19.44 4.48 26.78
N LEU A 432 -18.80 3.59 27.57
CA LEU A 432 -17.93 2.53 27.03
C LEU A 432 -18.72 1.53 26.18
N TRP A 433 -19.88 1.07 26.66
CA TRP A 433 -20.74 0.14 25.93
C TRP A 433 -21.32 0.79 24.68
N ALA A 434 -21.87 2.00 24.79
CA ALA A 434 -22.42 2.73 23.65
C ALA A 434 -21.36 2.97 22.57
N GLY A 435 -20.16 3.43 22.96
CA GLY A 435 -19.06 3.67 22.03
C GLY A 435 -18.57 2.39 21.35
N SER A 436 -18.45 1.29 22.09
CA SER A 436 -17.97 0.01 21.54
C SER A 436 -18.98 -0.63 20.59
N ILE A 437 -20.27 -0.56 20.91
CA ILE A 437 -21.34 -1.02 20.02
C ILE A 437 -21.37 -0.18 18.75
N ALA A 438 -21.29 1.15 18.87
CA ALA A 438 -21.28 2.05 17.72
C ALA A 438 -20.08 1.80 16.80
N LEU A 439 -18.88 1.66 17.35
CA LEU A 439 -17.66 1.35 16.59
C LEU A 439 -17.75 -0.01 15.90
N ALA A 440 -18.17 -1.06 16.61
CA ALA A 440 -18.30 -2.39 16.05
C ALA A 440 -19.38 -2.46 14.95
N ALA A 441 -20.52 -1.79 15.15
CA ALA A 441 -21.58 -1.71 14.15
C ALA A 441 -21.13 -0.95 12.89
N ALA A 442 -20.50 0.21 13.06
CA ALA A 442 -19.95 0.99 11.94
C ALA A 442 -18.89 0.19 11.18
N TRP A 443 -18.00 -0.51 11.91
CA TRP A 443 -16.97 -1.35 11.32
C TRP A 443 -17.59 -2.50 10.52
N LEU A 444 -18.57 -3.21 11.10
CA LEU A 444 -19.24 -4.34 10.46
C LEU A 444 -19.99 -3.89 9.20
N ILE A 445 -20.76 -2.81 9.27
CA ILE A 445 -21.48 -2.25 8.13
C ILE A 445 -20.52 -1.91 7.00
N ASN A 446 -19.41 -1.22 7.30
CA ASN A 446 -18.43 -0.85 6.29
C ASN A 446 -17.64 -2.05 5.75
N PHE A 447 -17.30 -3.04 6.58
CA PHE A 447 -16.66 -4.27 6.13
C PHE A 447 -17.57 -5.09 5.19
N LEU A 448 -18.85 -5.22 5.53
CA LEU A 448 -19.85 -5.87 4.67
C LEU A 448 -20.06 -5.09 3.38
N TYR A 449 -20.09 -3.76 3.45
CA TYR A 449 -20.14 -2.91 2.26
C TYR A 449 -18.92 -3.14 1.35
N PHE A 450 -17.72 -3.14 1.93
CA PHE A 450 -16.48 -3.44 1.22
C PHE A 450 -16.56 -4.83 0.56
N ALA A 451 -16.85 -5.87 1.33
CA ALA A 451 -16.88 -7.24 0.83
C ALA A 451 -17.94 -7.46 -0.27
N ARG A 452 -19.10 -6.78 -0.19
CA ARG A 452 -20.23 -6.98 -1.10
C ARG A 452 -20.23 -6.08 -2.33
N PHE A 453 -19.79 -4.83 -2.20
CA PHE A 453 -19.94 -3.80 -3.23
C PHE A 453 -18.61 -3.29 -3.78
N VAL A 454 -17.56 -3.23 -2.96
CA VAL A 454 -16.23 -2.76 -3.41
C VAL A 454 -15.41 -3.92 -3.96
N ALA A 455 -15.29 -5.01 -3.20
CA ALA A 455 -14.44 -6.13 -3.54
C ALA A 455 -14.91 -6.80 -4.85
N VAL A 456 -13.98 -6.91 -5.80
CA VAL A 456 -14.23 -7.54 -7.11
C VAL A 456 -14.76 -8.97 -6.90
N PRO A 457 -15.92 -9.33 -7.48
CA PRO A 457 -16.61 -10.61 -7.21
C PRO A 457 -15.71 -11.84 -7.30
N ARG A 458 -14.89 -11.94 -8.36
CA ARG A 458 -14.00 -13.09 -8.58
C ARG A 458 -12.94 -13.26 -7.49
N LEU A 459 -12.61 -12.21 -6.74
CA LEU A 459 -11.55 -12.21 -5.72
C LEU A 459 -12.08 -12.19 -4.29
N ARG A 460 -13.40 -12.15 -4.07
CA ARG A 460 -13.96 -12.13 -2.70
C ARG A 460 -13.58 -13.38 -1.89
N HIS A 461 -13.46 -14.51 -2.57
CA HIS A 461 -13.03 -15.77 -1.96
C HIS A 461 -11.66 -15.65 -1.25
N THR A 462 -10.82 -14.70 -1.64
CA THR A 462 -9.53 -14.43 -0.98
C THR A 462 -9.67 -13.92 0.45
N LEU A 463 -10.85 -13.46 0.86
CA LEU A 463 -11.15 -13.03 2.23
C LEU A 463 -11.39 -14.23 3.17
N TRP A 464 -11.59 -15.45 2.66
CA TRP A 464 -11.90 -16.63 3.48
C TRP A 464 -11.27 -17.94 2.98
N ASN A 465 -10.43 -17.89 1.94
CA ASN A 465 -9.77 -19.09 1.43
C ASN A 465 -8.76 -19.68 2.42
N THR A 466 -8.44 -20.96 2.22
CA THR A 466 -7.50 -21.73 3.06
C THR A 466 -6.16 -21.98 2.36
N LEU A 467 -5.95 -21.44 1.17
CA LEU A 467 -4.72 -21.64 0.39
C LEU A 467 -3.49 -21.10 1.14
N THR A 468 -2.43 -21.90 1.18
CA THR A 468 -1.18 -21.57 1.88
C THR A 468 -0.28 -20.67 1.04
N GLY A 469 0.68 -20.01 1.69
CA GLY A 469 1.75 -19.27 1.02
C GLY A 469 2.59 -20.14 0.10
N ARG A 470 2.87 -21.39 0.48
CA ARG A 470 3.57 -22.38 -0.37
C ARG A 470 2.83 -22.63 -1.68
N GLN A 471 1.54 -22.97 -1.58
CA GLN A 471 0.70 -23.19 -2.76
C GLN A 471 0.63 -21.93 -3.64
N CYS A 472 0.55 -20.74 -3.02
CA CYS A 472 0.57 -19.47 -3.75
C CYS A 472 1.84 -19.30 -4.60
N VAL A 473 3.02 -19.60 -4.06
CA VAL A 473 4.28 -19.45 -4.80
C VAL A 473 4.39 -20.47 -5.93
N GLN A 474 3.93 -21.70 -5.69
CA GLN A 474 3.92 -22.75 -6.71
C GLN A 474 2.98 -22.40 -7.88
N GLU A 475 1.83 -21.79 -7.60
CA GLU A 475 0.88 -21.32 -8.62
C GLU A 475 1.50 -20.32 -9.61
N TYR A 476 2.45 -19.47 -9.19
CA TYR A 476 3.10 -18.50 -10.09
C TYR A 476 3.78 -19.18 -11.27
N PHE A 477 4.38 -20.34 -11.04
CA PHE A 477 5.03 -21.12 -12.08
C PHE A 477 4.05 -22.02 -12.83
N LEU A 478 3.18 -22.72 -12.10
CA LEU A 478 2.28 -23.72 -12.66
C LEU A 478 1.17 -23.10 -13.53
N MET A 479 0.69 -21.90 -13.16
CA MET A 479 -0.38 -21.18 -13.86
C MET A 479 0.14 -20.01 -14.70
N GLY A 480 1.46 -19.78 -14.72
CA GLY A 480 2.05 -18.71 -15.51
C GLY A 480 1.94 -19.01 -17.01
N GLU A 481 1.38 -18.08 -17.78
CA GLU A 481 1.26 -18.22 -19.25
C GLU A 481 2.53 -17.82 -19.98
N SER A 482 3.23 -16.78 -19.49
CA SER A 482 4.48 -16.27 -20.07
C SER A 482 5.71 -16.68 -19.25
N ASP A 483 6.87 -16.71 -19.90
CA ASP A 483 8.14 -16.97 -19.21
C ASP A 483 8.46 -15.89 -18.16
N GLU A 484 8.12 -14.62 -18.42
CA GLU A 484 8.23 -13.53 -17.44
C GLU A 484 7.43 -13.83 -16.17
N HIS A 485 6.18 -14.31 -16.31
CA HIS A 485 5.35 -14.67 -15.15
C HIS A 485 5.98 -15.83 -14.38
N LYS A 486 6.38 -16.90 -15.08
CA LYS A 486 7.02 -18.07 -14.44
C LYS A 486 8.31 -17.72 -13.73
N PHE A 487 9.11 -16.81 -14.29
CA PHE A 487 10.37 -16.34 -13.70
C PHE A 487 10.18 -15.68 -12.32
N HIS A 488 8.99 -15.18 -12.01
CA HIS A 488 8.67 -14.61 -10.69
C HIS A 488 8.86 -15.61 -9.54
N ILE A 489 8.88 -16.92 -9.80
CA ILE A 489 9.18 -17.94 -8.79
C ILE A 489 10.53 -17.69 -8.07
N PHE A 490 11.54 -17.19 -8.78
CA PHE A 490 12.86 -16.87 -8.22
C PHE A 490 12.86 -15.60 -7.35
N SER A 491 11.78 -14.81 -7.38
CA SER A 491 11.57 -13.71 -6.44
C SER A 491 11.13 -14.18 -5.05
N ASN A 492 10.89 -15.48 -4.87
CA ASN A 492 10.36 -16.08 -3.65
C ASN A 492 11.34 -17.11 -3.06
N ASN A 493 11.25 -17.32 -1.76
CA ASN A 493 12.14 -18.20 -1.02
C ASN A 493 12.11 -19.64 -1.56
N LEU A 494 13.30 -20.17 -1.86
CA LEU A 494 13.52 -21.52 -2.37
C LEU A 494 12.81 -22.62 -1.56
N LEU A 495 12.75 -22.44 -0.23
CA LEU A 495 12.14 -23.40 0.70
C LEU A 495 10.60 -23.52 0.57
N LEU A 496 9.97 -22.68 -0.24
CA LEU A 496 8.52 -22.71 -0.48
C LEU A 496 8.12 -23.60 -1.65
N TRP A 497 9.04 -23.88 -2.58
CA TRP A 497 8.68 -24.51 -3.85
C TRP A 497 9.67 -25.56 -4.35
N LYS A 498 10.93 -25.55 -3.92
CA LYS A 498 11.96 -26.46 -4.44
C LYS A 498 11.63 -27.93 -4.20
N SER A 499 11.10 -28.28 -3.02
CA SER A 499 10.78 -29.68 -2.68
C SER A 499 9.69 -30.28 -3.56
N GLU A 500 8.76 -29.44 -4.04
CA GLU A 500 7.56 -29.88 -4.73
C GLU A 500 7.68 -29.76 -6.26
N ILE A 501 8.26 -28.66 -6.78
CA ILE A 501 8.33 -28.36 -8.22
C ILE A 501 9.75 -28.02 -8.71
N GLY A 502 10.78 -28.28 -7.91
CA GLY A 502 12.16 -27.90 -8.23
C GLY A 502 12.67 -28.51 -9.55
N GLU A 503 12.38 -29.78 -9.81
CA GLU A 503 12.83 -30.44 -11.06
C GLU A 503 12.14 -29.85 -12.30
N ASP A 504 10.85 -29.52 -12.21
CA ASP A 504 10.11 -28.89 -13.32
C ASP A 504 10.64 -27.50 -13.63
N VAL A 505 10.90 -26.70 -12.58
CA VAL A 505 11.50 -25.36 -12.72
C VAL A 505 12.89 -25.47 -13.34
N LYS A 506 13.71 -26.42 -12.89
CA LYS A 506 15.05 -26.64 -13.43
C LYS A 506 15.04 -27.04 -14.90
N ALA A 507 14.17 -27.98 -15.29
CA ALA A 507 14.02 -28.39 -16.67
C ALA A 507 13.58 -27.22 -17.57
N TRP A 508 12.62 -26.41 -17.11
CA TRP A 508 12.18 -25.20 -17.80
C TRP A 508 13.30 -24.15 -17.92
N THR A 509 14.04 -23.88 -16.84
CA THR A 509 15.15 -22.92 -16.86
C THR A 509 16.24 -23.38 -17.82
N PHE A 510 16.63 -24.66 -17.80
CA PHE A 510 17.67 -25.20 -18.67
C PHE A 510 17.28 -25.12 -20.15
N LYS A 511 16.00 -25.42 -20.47
CA LYS A 511 15.48 -25.37 -21.85
C LYS A 511 15.57 -23.97 -22.45
N ASN A 512 15.28 -22.93 -21.66
CA ASN A 512 15.17 -21.56 -22.15
C ASN A 512 16.44 -20.71 -21.92
N TRP A 513 17.40 -21.20 -21.14
CA TRP A 513 18.59 -20.45 -20.72
C TRP A 513 19.38 -19.84 -21.87
N ALA A 514 19.66 -20.64 -22.91
CA ALA A 514 20.44 -20.20 -24.07
C ALA A 514 19.73 -19.04 -24.80
N THR A 515 18.41 -19.14 -24.96
CA THR A 515 17.58 -18.10 -25.56
C THR A 515 17.61 -16.83 -24.73
N TRP A 516 17.44 -16.91 -23.40
CA TRP A 516 17.47 -15.72 -22.54
C TRP A 516 18.85 -15.06 -22.48
N LYS A 517 19.95 -15.83 -22.57
CA LYS A 517 21.31 -15.30 -22.68
C LYS A 517 21.57 -14.62 -24.02
N GLN A 518 20.88 -15.04 -25.09
CA GLN A 518 21.01 -14.44 -26.42
C GLN A 518 20.13 -13.20 -26.58
N GLU A 519 18.86 -13.28 -26.13
CA GLU A 519 17.86 -12.22 -26.31
C GLU A 519 17.94 -11.14 -25.22
N GLU A 520 18.54 -11.45 -24.06
CA GLU A 520 18.67 -10.58 -22.88
C GLU A 520 17.37 -9.81 -22.56
N PRO A 521 16.24 -10.50 -22.35
CA PRO A 521 14.98 -9.80 -22.11
C PRO A 521 15.01 -9.03 -20.79
N GLU A 522 14.36 -7.86 -20.73
CA GLU A 522 14.44 -6.92 -19.58
C GLU A 522 14.09 -7.54 -18.21
N TRP A 523 13.24 -8.57 -18.20
CA TRP A 523 12.82 -9.25 -16.97
C TRP A 523 13.80 -10.34 -16.51
N PHE A 524 14.72 -10.79 -17.36
CA PHE A 524 15.68 -11.84 -17.03
C PHE A 524 16.86 -11.26 -16.25
N LYS A 525 16.98 -11.70 -14.99
CA LYS A 525 18.07 -11.31 -14.09
C LYS A 525 18.78 -12.55 -13.60
N GLU A 526 19.93 -12.84 -14.20
CA GLU A 526 20.72 -14.06 -13.91
C GLU A 526 21.07 -14.21 -12.42
N GLU A 527 21.33 -13.09 -11.74
CA GLU A 527 21.61 -12.98 -10.31
C GLU A 527 20.50 -13.49 -9.38
N MET A 528 19.25 -13.54 -9.86
CA MET A 528 18.11 -14.06 -9.10
C MET A 528 18.03 -15.58 -9.14
N VAL A 529 18.65 -16.22 -10.14
CA VAL A 529 18.58 -17.67 -10.35
C VAL A 529 19.65 -18.34 -9.49
N PRO A 530 19.29 -19.29 -8.60
CA PRO A 530 20.29 -20.04 -7.84
C PRO A 530 21.13 -20.93 -8.77
N ASP A 531 22.41 -21.12 -8.46
CA ASP A 531 23.37 -21.80 -9.36
C ASP A 531 22.97 -23.23 -9.74
N GLU A 532 22.24 -23.93 -8.87
CA GLU A 532 21.73 -25.29 -9.17
C GLU A 532 20.65 -25.33 -10.27
N PHE A 533 20.04 -24.19 -10.58
CA PHE A 533 19.07 -23.99 -11.66
C PHE A 533 19.70 -23.36 -12.91
N LYS A 534 21.01 -23.10 -12.91
CA LYS A 534 21.76 -22.68 -14.10
C LYS A 534 22.36 -23.90 -14.81
N PRO A 535 22.32 -23.98 -16.14
CA PRO A 535 23.14 -24.93 -16.88
C PRO A 535 24.61 -24.73 -16.51
N LYS A 536 25.35 -25.82 -16.30
CA LYS A 536 26.80 -25.71 -16.13
C LYS A 536 27.38 -25.21 -17.45
N GLU A 537 28.13 -24.12 -17.41
CA GLU A 537 28.91 -23.69 -18.57
C GLU A 537 29.80 -24.86 -18.99
N VAL A 538 29.61 -25.34 -20.22
CA VAL A 538 30.57 -26.26 -20.83
C VAL A 538 31.81 -25.40 -21.09
N PRO A 539 32.99 -25.72 -20.51
CA PRO A 539 34.20 -24.97 -20.82
C PRO A 539 34.40 -25.00 -22.34
N GLN A 540 34.51 -23.82 -22.95
CA GLN A 540 34.88 -23.67 -24.36
C GLN A 540 36.32 -24.12 -24.61
#